data_AF-A0A2E9JEQ1-F1
#
_entry.id   AF-A0A2E9JEQ1-F1
#
_cell.length_a   1.000
_cell.length_b   1.000
_cell.length_c   1.000
_cell.angle_alpha   90.00
_cell.angle_beta   90.00
_cell.angle_gamma   90.00
#
_symmetry.space_group_name_H-M   'P 1'
#
loop_
_entity.id
_entity.type
_entity.pdbx_description
1 polymer ?
#
loop_
_entity_poly.entity_id
_entity_poly.type
_entity_poly.pdbx_seq_one_letter_code
_entity_poly.pdbx_strand_id
1 'polypeptide(L)'
;MLNGNVLSLPVVSIGSDAYQVELTLVDGSSPIELLVTSGVLLSDANTAGASTFDGVTLAVPSMDVDGMSYWANFDLLTADPPTFVFVDAGATVVDLRV
;
A
#
# COMPACT_ATOMS: atom_id res chain seq x y z
N MET A 1 -3.48 5.55 -4.46
CA MET A 1 -3.71 7.01 -4.40
C MET A 1 -3.94 7.39 -2.97
N LEU A 2 -3.30 8.45 -2.48
CA LEU A 2 -3.56 9.01 -1.16
C LEU A 2 -4.61 10.12 -1.28
N ASN A 3 -5.68 10.07 -0.47
CA ASN A 3 -6.70 11.10 -0.39
C ASN A 3 -7.03 11.38 1.09
N GLY A 4 -6.60 12.54 1.60
CA GLY A 4 -6.73 12.84 3.02
C GLY A 4 -5.98 11.81 3.87
N ASN A 5 -6.70 11.08 4.71
CA ASN A 5 -6.17 10.02 5.58
C ASN A 5 -6.35 8.60 5.00
N VAL A 6 -6.86 8.46 3.77
CA VAL A 6 -7.09 7.15 3.14
C VAL A 6 -6.08 6.90 2.02
N LEU A 7 -5.36 5.78 2.10
CA LEU A 7 -4.55 5.23 1.03
C LEU A 7 -5.37 4.13 0.31
N SER A 8 -5.78 4.41 -0.92
CA SER A 8 -6.45 3.44 -1.79
C SER A 8 -5.42 2.70 -2.64
N LEU A 9 -5.36 1.37 -2.49
CA LEU A 9 -4.55 0.47 -3.30
C LEU A 9 -5.45 -0.25 -4.30
N PRO A 10 -5.36 0.09 -5.61
CA PRO A 10 -6.29 -0.43 -6.60
C PRO A 10 -6.16 -1.94 -6.81
N VAL A 11 -4.93 -2.46 -6.70
CA VAL A 11 -4.64 -3.89 -6.77
C VAL A 11 -3.53 -4.20 -5.76
N VAL A 12 -3.84 -5.13 -4.85
CA VAL A 12 -2.90 -5.79 -3.94
C VAL A 12 -2.93 -7.29 -4.25
N SER A 13 -1.78 -7.84 -4.64
CA SER A 13 -1.63 -9.28 -4.83
C SER A 13 -1.29 -9.95 -3.50
N ILE A 14 -2.04 -11.00 -3.16
CA ILE A 14 -1.88 -11.79 -1.93
C ILE A 14 -1.96 -13.27 -2.33
N GLY A 15 -0.81 -13.95 -2.37
CA GLY A 15 -0.76 -15.32 -2.90
C GLY A 15 -1.24 -15.38 -4.36
N SER A 16 -2.29 -16.18 -4.62
CA SER A 16 -2.93 -16.28 -5.95
C SER A 16 -4.02 -15.24 -6.20
N ASP A 17 -4.42 -14.51 -5.15
CA ASP A 17 -5.60 -13.65 -5.19
C ASP A 17 -5.20 -12.18 -5.34
N ALA A 18 -6.14 -11.36 -5.77
CA ALA A 18 -5.96 -9.93 -5.94
C ALA A 18 -7.12 -9.18 -5.27
N TYR A 19 -6.80 -8.10 -4.57
CA TYR A 19 -7.77 -7.30 -3.83
C TYR A 19 -7.64 -5.82 -4.16
N GLN A 20 -8.76 -5.11 -4.17
CA GLN A 20 -8.77 -3.66 -3.95
C GLN A 20 -8.83 -3.41 -2.45
N VAL A 21 -7.90 -2.60 -1.93
CA VAL A 21 -7.75 -2.37 -0.49
C VAL A 21 -7.78 -0.88 -0.20
N GLU A 22 -8.49 -0.50 0.87
CA GLU A 22 -8.39 0.84 1.45
C GLU A 22 -7.80 0.76 2.84
N LEU A 23 -6.80 1.60 3.07
CA LEU A 23 -6.07 1.74 4.31
C LEU A 23 -6.33 3.13 4.87
N THR A 24 -6.74 3.22 6.13
CA THR A 24 -6.96 4.50 6.81
C THR A 24 -5.86 4.74 7.83
N LEU A 25 -5.26 5.93 7.82
CA LEU A 25 -4.29 6.38 8.81
C LEU A 25 -4.91 6.37 10.20
N VAL A 26 -4.21 5.76 11.16
CA VAL A 26 -4.59 5.82 12.57
C VAL A 26 -4.10 7.14 13.15
N ASP A 27 -5.04 8.03 13.49
CA ASP A 27 -4.74 9.37 13.99
C ASP A 27 -3.84 9.34 15.24
N GLY A 28 -2.75 10.10 15.19
CA GLY A 28 -1.82 10.24 16.31
C GLY A 28 -0.90 9.04 16.56
N SER A 29 -0.90 8.04 15.67
CA SER A 29 0.05 6.92 15.73
C SER A 29 1.50 7.38 15.54
N SER A 30 2.42 6.77 16.31
CA SER A 30 3.86 6.98 16.18
C SER A 30 4.60 5.70 16.61
N PRO A 31 5.12 4.89 15.66
CA PRO A 31 5.20 5.09 14.21
C PRO A 31 3.84 5.17 13.49
N ILE A 32 3.84 5.61 12.23
CA ILE A 32 2.63 5.69 11.38
C ILE A 32 1.99 4.31 11.26
N GLU A 33 0.70 4.21 11.56
CA GLU A 33 -0.11 3.00 11.41
C GLU A 33 -1.24 3.19 10.39
N LEU A 34 -1.55 2.14 9.64
CA LEU A 34 -2.59 2.07 8.63
C LEU A 34 -3.53 0.89 8.91
N LEU A 35 -4.79 1.18 9.22
CA LEU A 35 -5.85 0.18 9.42
C LEU A 35 -6.48 -0.20 8.09
N VAL A 36 -6.64 -1.49 7.80
CA VAL A 36 -7.48 -1.94 6.67
C VAL A 36 -8.94 -1.66 6.99
N THR A 37 -9.56 -0.78 6.21
CA THR A 37 -10.98 -0.41 6.35
C THR A 37 -11.86 -0.99 5.25
N SER A 38 -11.28 -1.43 4.13
CA SER A 38 -11.97 -2.13 3.06
C SER A 38 -11.04 -3.11 2.35
N GLY A 39 -11.57 -4.26 1.97
CA GLY A 39 -10.88 -5.27 1.17
C GLY A 39 -11.89 -6.00 0.29
N VAL A 40 -11.75 -5.84 -1.03
CA VAL A 40 -12.67 -6.42 -2.02
C VAL A 40 -11.88 -7.32 -2.96
N LEU A 41 -12.26 -8.59 -3.03
CA LEU A 41 -11.66 -9.55 -3.97
C LEU A 41 -11.97 -9.12 -5.41
N LEU A 42 -10.94 -9.14 -6.26
CA LEU A 42 -11.02 -8.81 -7.68
C LEU A 42 -10.94 -10.08 -8.52
N SER A 43 -11.77 -10.15 -9.56
CA SER A 43 -11.65 -11.13 -10.64
C SER A 43 -10.81 -10.58 -11.78
N ASP A 44 -9.90 -11.37 -12.34
CA ASP A 44 -9.10 -11.04 -13.53
C ASP A 44 -8.31 -9.72 -13.44
N ALA A 45 -7.83 -9.37 -12.24
CA ALA A 45 -7.03 -8.16 -12.03
C ALA A 45 -5.66 -8.24 -12.72
N ASN A 46 -5.23 -7.13 -13.32
CA ASN A 46 -3.85 -6.99 -13.77
C ASN A 46 -2.93 -6.71 -12.57
N THR A 47 -2.01 -7.63 -12.29
CA THR A 47 -1.07 -7.52 -11.17
C THR A 47 0.28 -6.91 -11.55
N ALA A 48 0.48 -6.50 -12.81
CA ALA A 48 1.71 -5.86 -13.24
C ALA A 48 1.94 -4.54 -12.49
N GLY A 49 2.99 -4.48 -11.67
CA GLY A 49 3.31 -3.30 -10.84
C GLY A 49 2.33 -3.06 -9.68
N ALA A 50 1.49 -4.04 -9.34
CA ALA A 50 0.57 -3.96 -8.22
C ALA A 50 1.32 -3.96 -6.87
N SER A 51 0.64 -3.50 -5.83
CA SER A 51 1.13 -3.70 -4.46
C SER A 51 1.09 -5.19 -4.13
N THR A 52 1.96 -5.63 -3.22
CA THR A 52 2.04 -7.05 -2.81
C THR A 52 2.02 -7.16 -1.29
N PHE A 53 1.31 -8.15 -0.77
CA PHE A 53 1.42 -8.53 0.63
C PHE A 53 1.83 -10.00 0.73
N ASP A 54 2.96 -10.26 1.38
CA ASP A 54 3.56 -11.60 1.49
C ASP A 54 3.22 -12.34 2.80
N GLY A 55 2.32 -11.77 3.60
CA GLY A 55 1.98 -12.25 4.94
C GLY A 55 2.72 -11.53 6.06
N VAL A 56 3.78 -10.77 5.73
CA VAL A 56 4.55 -9.97 6.68
C VAL A 56 4.58 -8.51 6.24
N THR A 57 5.00 -8.23 5.01
CA THR A 57 5.22 -6.89 4.49
C THR A 57 4.25 -6.59 3.35
N LEU A 58 3.55 -5.46 3.47
CA LEU A 58 2.84 -4.80 2.38
C LEU A 58 3.81 -3.86 1.67
N ALA A 59 4.20 -4.23 0.44
CA ALA A 59 5.01 -3.41 -0.43
C ALA A 59 4.12 -2.66 -1.42
N VAL A 60 4.25 -1.33 -1.44
CA VAL A 60 3.57 -0.43 -2.38
C VAL A 60 4.63 0.12 -3.33
N PRO A 61 4.76 -0.43 -4.56
CA PRO A 61 5.88 -0.12 -5.45
C PRO A 61 5.74 1.24 -6.14
N SER A 62 4.53 1.78 -6.24
CA SER A 62 4.28 3.10 -6.81
C SER A 62 3.02 3.73 -6.23
N MET A 63 3.17 4.96 -5.74
CA MET A 63 2.10 5.87 -5.36
C MET A 63 2.38 7.20 -6.06
N ASP A 64 1.43 7.67 -6.84
CA ASP A 64 1.46 9.04 -7.33
C ASP A 64 0.96 10.00 -6.25
N VAL A 65 1.80 10.97 -5.90
CA VAL A 65 1.48 12.08 -5.00
C VAL A 65 1.95 13.36 -5.68
N ASP A 66 1.00 14.17 -6.12
CA ASP A 66 1.24 15.44 -6.82
C ASP A 66 2.20 15.31 -8.02
N GLY A 67 2.09 14.22 -8.78
CA GLY A 67 2.91 13.96 -9.97
C GLY A 67 4.32 13.45 -9.68
N MET A 68 4.64 13.15 -8.42
CA MET A 68 5.84 12.42 -8.02
C MET A 68 5.48 10.97 -7.67
N SER A 69 6.28 10.03 -8.15
CA SER A 69 6.12 8.62 -7.80
C SER A 69 6.92 8.28 -6.55
N TYR A 70 6.28 7.63 -5.59
CA TYR A 70 6.88 7.14 -4.36
C TYR A 70 6.66 5.65 -4.20
N TRP A 71 7.52 4.98 -3.45
CA TRP A 71 7.29 3.64 -2.94
C TRP A 71 7.24 3.66 -1.41
N ALA A 72 6.57 2.68 -0.81
CA ALA A 72 6.55 2.50 0.63
C ALA A 72 6.40 1.03 1.02
N ASN A 73 6.98 0.65 2.16
CA ASN A 73 6.83 -0.65 2.78
C ASN A 73 6.22 -0.49 4.18
N PHE A 74 5.32 -1.42 4.52
CA PHE A 74 4.68 -1.49 5.82
C PHE A 74 4.68 -2.94 6.31
N ASP A 75 4.93 -3.17 7.59
CA ASP A 75 4.85 -4.51 8.18
C ASP A 75 3.50 -4.72 8.88
N LEU A 76 3.01 -5.95 8.91
CA LEU A 76 1.79 -6.33 9.62
C LEU A 76 2.01 -6.21 11.13
N LEU A 77 1.22 -5.34 11.78
CA LEU A 77 1.21 -5.14 13.22
C LEU A 77 0.20 -6.06 13.92
N THR A 78 -1.04 -6.08 13.42
CA THR A 78 -2.12 -6.95 13.91
C THR A 78 -2.84 -7.57 12.73
N ALA A 79 -3.33 -8.81 12.88
CA ALA A 79 -4.05 -9.51 11.81
C ALA A 79 -5.59 -9.34 11.91
N ASP A 80 -6.12 -8.97 13.07
CA ASP A 80 -7.58 -8.83 13.29
C ASP A 80 -7.90 -7.68 14.27
N PRO A 81 -8.37 -6.51 13.77
CA PRO A 81 -8.40 -6.16 12.34
C PRO A 81 -6.97 -6.01 11.78
N PRO A 82 -6.75 -6.21 10.46
CA PRO A 82 -5.44 -6.01 9.85
C PRO A 82 -4.98 -4.55 10.00
N THR A 83 -3.84 -4.36 10.66
CA THR A 83 -3.19 -3.05 10.82
C THR A 83 -1.74 -3.18 10.38
N PHE A 84 -1.25 -2.22 9.62
CA PHE A 84 0.12 -2.14 9.14
C PHE A 84 0.87 -1.00 9.80
N VAL A 85 2.15 -1.17 10.05
CA VAL A 85 3.05 -0.14 10.59
C VAL A 85 4.07 0.27 9.53
N PHE A 86 4.32 1.56 9.40
CA PHE A 86 5.30 2.11 8.47
C PHE A 86 6.71 1.61 8.74
N VAL A 87 7.41 1.19 7.68
CA VAL A 87 8.81 0.73 7.74
C VAL A 87 9.72 1.70 7.02
N ASP A 88 9.48 1.91 5.72
CA ASP A 88 10.35 2.74 4.88
C ASP A 88 9.60 3.28 3.66
N ALA A 89 10.10 4.36 3.07
CA ALA A 89 9.61 4.93 1.83
C ALA A 89 10.68 5.73 1.09
N GLY A 90 10.48 5.91 -0.20
CA GLY A 90 11.36 6.73 -1.03
C GLY A 90 10.68 7.27 -2.27
N ALA A 91 11.30 8.27 -2.88
CA ALA A 91 10.90 8.77 -4.19
C ALA A 91 11.50 7.88 -5.29
N THR A 92 10.70 7.53 -6.29
CA THR A 92 11.17 6.92 -7.52
C THR A 92 11.74 8.03 -8.40
N VAL A 93 13.06 8.22 -8.35
CA VAL A 93 13.73 9.18 -9.23
C VAL A 93 13.86 8.52 -10.61
N VAL A 94 13.17 9.06 -11.62
CA VAL A 94 13.45 8.69 -13.01
C VAL A 94 14.80 9.31 -13.36
N ASP A 95 15.87 8.51 -13.42
CA ASP A 95 17.17 8.97 -13.88
C ASP A 95 17.07 9.29 -15.38
N LEU A 96 16.68 10.52 -15.71
CA LEU A 96 16.69 11.06 -17.06
C LEU A 96 18.14 11.39 -17.45
N ARG A 97 18.97 10.36 -17.67
CA ARG A 97 20.23 10.54 -18.40
C ARG A 97 19.96 10.33 -19.87
N VAL A 98 19.87 11.46 -20.58
CA VAL A 98 19.98 11.56 -22.05
C VAL A 98 21.46 11.57 -22.43
#